data_AF-A0A7Z7BWS0-F1
#
_entry.id   AF-A0A7Z7BWS0-F1
#
_cell.length_a   1.000
_cell.length_b   1.000
_cell.length_c   1.000
_cell.angle_alpha   90.00
_cell.angle_beta   90.00
_cell.angle_gamma   90.00
#
_symmetry.space_group_name_H-M   'P 1'
#
loop_
_entity.id
_entity.type
_entity.pdbx_description
1 polymer ?
#
loop_
_entity_poly.entity_id
_entity_poly.type
_entity_poly.pdbx_seq_one_letter_code
_entity_poly.pdbx_strand_id
1 'polypeptide(L)'
;MSGHTWTNTYLYYQTEDLAALGWAAAPDLHLIRKTNNDDKHGTPVTATAVDIFDAISRIEQSTPLLEPLVPGLQQDALEPRLRRIVCAIYDHFAQGETEFALLEARPSETWMTARALDTFQINASDDKKARAELEALEGWEYDPPAFQAFAISLQDSDDELWRIAVFTSQYEDVYSILSSYQHKRALLPGLHRDDDALNVLSTLSMVQARTLANGGQLMKASDLLAASINEGLVTRRPDLISLADVVVRTFGKLAPEVARAVRVDRANTRVFESEQNRSPLAADPEFGVLVSPEGVLFVRTGN
;
A
#
# COMPACT_ATOMS: atom_id res chain seq x y z
N MET A 1 -33.14 -10.79 17.13
CA MET A 1 -32.70 -9.47 17.63
C MET A 1 -32.80 -8.52 16.45
N SER A 2 -33.56 -7.43 16.61
CA SER A 2 -33.90 -6.50 15.53
C SER A 2 -32.65 -5.79 15.04
N GLY A 3 -32.21 -6.13 13.81
CA GLY A 3 -31.12 -5.44 13.16
C GLY A 3 -31.50 -3.97 12.96
N HIS A 4 -30.78 -3.07 13.63
CA HIS A 4 -30.89 -1.65 13.34
C HIS A 4 -30.43 -1.44 11.90
N THR A 5 -31.35 -1.00 11.04
CA THR A 5 -31.05 -0.71 9.65
C THR A 5 -30.34 0.63 9.60
N TRP A 6 -29.02 0.62 9.41
CA TRP A 6 -28.19 1.81 9.24
C TRP A 6 -28.46 2.49 7.90
N THR A 7 -29.65 3.07 7.73
CA THR A 7 -30.06 3.72 6.48
C THR A 7 -29.81 5.22 6.49
N ASN A 8 -29.45 5.79 7.64
CA ASN A 8 -29.27 7.22 7.81
C ASN A 8 -27.80 7.60 7.66
N THR A 9 -27.50 8.44 6.66
CA THR A 9 -26.14 8.82 6.27
C THR A 9 -25.61 10.06 6.99
N TYR A 10 -26.46 10.75 7.75
CA TYR A 10 -26.04 11.95 8.48
C TYR A 10 -25.39 11.59 9.80
N LEU A 11 -24.15 12.05 9.99
CA LEU A 11 -23.33 11.82 11.17
C LEU A 11 -24.02 12.25 12.48
N TYR A 12 -24.88 13.28 12.45
CA TYR A 12 -25.70 13.65 13.61
C TYR A 12 -26.63 12.51 14.03
N TYR A 13 -27.45 12.00 13.10
CA TYR A 13 -28.39 10.93 13.40
C TYR A 13 -27.67 9.63 13.76
N GLN A 14 -26.54 9.32 13.12
CA GLN A 14 -25.70 8.19 13.50
C GLN A 14 -25.13 8.33 14.93
N THR A 15 -24.78 9.54 15.36
CA THR A 15 -24.33 9.81 16.73
C THR A 15 -25.47 9.69 17.74
N GLU A 16 -26.66 10.19 17.40
CA GLU A 16 -27.86 10.04 18.24
C GLU A 16 -28.32 8.58 18.31
N ASP A 17 -28.22 7.81 17.21
CA ASP A 17 -28.51 6.38 17.16
C ASP A 17 -27.52 5.60 18.04
N LEU A 18 -26.21 5.90 17.96
CA LEU A 18 -25.21 5.32 18.84
C LEU A 18 -25.42 5.71 20.31
N ALA A 19 -25.86 6.94 20.59
CA ALA A 19 -26.23 7.38 21.94
C ALA A 19 -27.47 6.63 22.46
N ALA A 20 -28.48 6.44 21.62
CA ALA A 20 -29.69 5.68 21.93
C ALA A 20 -29.40 4.17 22.13
N LEU A 21 -28.42 3.64 21.40
CA LEU A 21 -27.86 2.30 21.60
C LEU A 21 -26.95 2.20 22.83
N GLY A 22 -26.73 3.30 23.54
CA GLY A 22 -26.02 3.33 24.81
C GLY A 22 -24.50 3.32 24.69
N TRP A 23 -23.95 3.68 23.53
CA TRP A 23 -22.50 3.76 23.39
C TRP A 23 -21.94 4.95 24.21
N ALA A 24 -21.10 4.63 25.19
CA ALA A 24 -20.65 5.58 26.21
C ALA A 24 -19.85 6.78 25.66
N ALA A 25 -19.21 6.63 24.49
CA ALA A 25 -18.45 7.69 23.85
C ALA A 25 -19.28 8.57 22.90
N ALA A 26 -20.58 8.29 22.72
CA ALA A 26 -21.44 9.10 21.87
C ALA A 26 -21.51 10.60 22.26
N PRO A 27 -21.48 10.99 23.56
CA PRO A 27 -21.40 12.40 23.94
C PRO A 27 -20.08 13.08 23.53
N ASP A 28 -18.95 12.37 23.61
CA ASP A 28 -17.65 12.86 23.15
C ASP A 28 -17.67 13.04 21.61
N LEU A 29 -18.32 12.12 20.88
CA LEU A 29 -18.52 12.23 19.44
C LEU A 29 -19.44 13.43 19.09
N HIS A 30 -20.49 13.65 19.88
CA HIS A 30 -21.40 14.78 19.72
C HIS A 30 -20.72 16.11 20.03
N LEU A 31 -19.85 16.18 21.05
CA LEU A 31 -19.04 17.35 21.38
C LEU A 31 -18.15 17.74 20.20
N ILE A 32 -17.36 16.80 19.67
CA ILE A 32 -16.48 17.04 18.50
C ILE A 32 -17.30 17.51 17.30
N ARG A 33 -18.43 16.86 17.03
CA ARG A 33 -19.33 17.23 15.93
C ARG A 33 -19.88 18.64 16.10
N LYS A 34 -20.39 18.98 17.29
CA LYS A 34 -20.99 20.30 17.58
C LYS A 34 -19.94 21.40 17.46
N THR A 35 -18.76 21.20 18.03
CA THR A 35 -17.62 22.13 17.94
C THR A 35 -17.22 22.39 16.48
N ASN A 36 -17.13 21.33 15.66
CA ASN A 36 -16.86 21.47 14.22
C ASN A 36 -17.98 22.23 13.50
N ASN A 37 -19.24 21.99 13.88
CA ASN A 37 -20.39 22.66 13.26
C ASN A 37 -20.49 24.15 13.64
N ASP A 38 -20.19 24.50 14.90
CA ASP A 38 -20.15 25.88 15.38
C ASP A 38 -19.06 26.68 14.63
N ASP A 39 -17.86 26.09 14.47
CA ASP A 39 -16.73 26.67 13.73
C ASP A 39 -17.10 26.94 12.26
N LYS A 40 -17.71 25.94 11.62
CA LYS A 40 -18.10 25.99 10.21
C LYS A 40 -19.13 27.08 9.90
N HIS A 41 -19.97 27.45 10.87
CA HIS A 41 -20.96 28.51 10.71
C HIS A 41 -20.53 29.86 11.29
N GLY A 42 -19.25 29.99 11.70
CA GLY A 42 -18.71 31.21 12.28
C GLY A 42 -19.29 31.54 13.66
N THR A 43 -19.90 30.55 14.31
CA THR A 43 -20.39 30.67 15.68
C THR A 43 -19.20 30.50 16.63
N PRO A 44 -19.10 31.27 17.73
CA PRO A 44 -17.97 31.10 18.64
C PRO A 44 -17.85 29.66 19.13
N VAL A 45 -16.74 29.03 18.80
CA VAL A 45 -16.43 27.65 19.19
C VAL A 45 -16.20 27.60 20.69
N THR A 46 -16.95 26.74 21.38
CA THR A 46 -16.95 26.69 22.86
C THR A 46 -16.00 25.66 23.44
N ALA A 47 -15.64 24.60 22.71
CA ALA A 47 -14.71 23.57 23.18
C ALA A 47 -13.25 23.93 22.86
N THR A 48 -12.34 23.68 23.80
CA THR A 48 -10.91 23.91 23.59
C THR A 48 -10.24 22.73 22.89
N ALA A 49 -9.03 22.92 22.37
CA ALA A 49 -8.25 21.85 21.75
C ALA A 49 -7.97 20.68 22.71
N VAL A 50 -7.80 20.96 24.01
CA VAL A 50 -7.61 19.92 25.03
C VAL A 50 -8.87 19.08 25.21
N ASP A 51 -10.05 19.72 25.26
CA ASP A 51 -11.33 19.01 25.36
C ASP A 51 -11.56 18.06 24.17
N ILE A 52 -11.10 18.44 22.98
CA ILE A 52 -11.20 17.63 21.76
C ILE A 52 -10.21 16.46 21.77
N PHE A 53 -8.95 16.66 22.21
CA PHE A 53 -7.98 15.56 22.31
C PHE A 53 -8.35 14.52 23.35
N ASP A 54 -8.89 14.97 24.48
CA ASP A 54 -9.38 14.08 25.53
C ASP A 54 -10.61 13.28 25.06
N ALA A 55 -11.51 13.92 24.30
CA ALA A 55 -12.65 13.25 23.68
C ALA A 55 -12.21 12.18 22.66
N ILE A 56 -11.21 12.47 21.81
CA ILE A 56 -10.66 11.51 20.83
C ILE A 56 -10.04 10.29 21.54
N SER A 57 -9.24 10.52 22.58
CA SER A 57 -8.60 9.43 23.33
C SER A 57 -9.63 8.51 24.00
N ARG A 58 -10.72 9.08 24.54
CA ARG A 58 -11.81 8.28 25.13
C ARG A 58 -12.62 7.51 24.09
N ILE A 59 -12.82 8.08 22.89
CA ILE A 59 -13.45 7.37 21.77
C ILE A 59 -12.61 6.16 21.35
N GLU A 60 -11.30 6.34 21.18
CA GLU A 60 -10.38 5.29 20.73
C GLU A 60 -10.40 4.10 21.71
N GLN A 61 -10.32 4.37 23.01
CA GLN A 61 -10.42 3.35 24.06
C GLN A 61 -11.80 2.65 24.10
N SER A 62 -12.85 3.32 23.63
CA SER A 62 -14.22 2.80 23.62
C SER A 62 -14.58 2.06 22.33
N THR A 63 -13.70 2.07 21.33
CA THR A 63 -13.90 1.42 20.02
C THR A 63 -14.14 -0.09 20.11
N PRO A 64 -13.43 -0.86 20.96
CA PRO A 64 -13.70 -2.29 21.12
C PRO A 64 -15.11 -2.61 21.66
N LEU A 65 -15.76 -1.63 22.32
CA LEU A 65 -17.11 -1.78 22.87
C LEU A 65 -18.22 -1.55 21.83
N LEU A 66 -17.87 -1.24 20.58
CA LEU A 66 -18.83 -1.10 19.47
C LEU A 66 -19.26 -2.44 18.89
N GLU A 67 -18.39 -3.46 18.86
CA GLU A 67 -18.71 -4.78 18.27
C GLU A 67 -19.99 -5.44 18.84
N PRO A 68 -20.28 -5.36 20.15
CA PRO A 68 -21.54 -5.88 20.70
C PRO A 68 -22.78 -5.06 20.31
N LEU A 69 -22.61 -3.77 19.98
CA LEU A 69 -23.66 -2.85 19.58
C LEU A 69 -23.87 -2.85 18.05
N VAL A 70 -22.82 -3.19 17.30
CA VAL A 70 -22.75 -3.28 15.84
C VAL A 70 -22.00 -4.56 15.43
N PRO A 71 -22.64 -5.74 15.50
CA PRO A 71 -21.97 -7.02 15.27
C PRO A 71 -21.51 -7.22 13.83
N GLY A 72 -20.29 -7.73 13.64
CA GLY A 72 -19.70 -8.08 12.34
C GLY A 72 -18.70 -7.05 11.81
N LEU A 73 -18.42 -5.98 12.55
CA LEU A 73 -17.54 -4.90 12.10
C LEU A 73 -16.10 -5.38 11.86
N GLN A 74 -15.65 -6.42 12.57
CA GLN A 74 -14.30 -6.98 12.46
C GLN A 74 -14.15 -8.21 11.54
N GLN A 75 -15.25 -8.81 11.06
CA GLN A 75 -15.19 -10.10 10.34
C GLN A 75 -14.92 -10.00 8.83
N ASP A 76 -14.97 -8.80 8.23
CA ASP A 76 -14.79 -8.59 6.78
C ASP A 76 -13.34 -8.23 6.35
N ALA A 77 -12.32 -8.71 7.07
CA ALA A 77 -10.94 -8.63 6.58
C ALA A 77 -10.73 -9.65 5.43
N LEU A 78 -10.99 -9.24 4.18
CA LEU A 78 -10.82 -10.03 2.93
C LEU A 78 -9.46 -10.77 2.89
N GLU A 79 -9.30 -11.95 2.27
CA GLU A 79 -8.01 -12.70 2.23
C GLU A 79 -6.93 -12.07 1.32
N PRO A 80 -5.63 -12.09 1.67
CA PRO A 80 -4.56 -11.49 0.85
C PRO A 80 -4.29 -12.23 -0.47
N ARG A 81 -3.89 -11.51 -1.53
CA ARG A 81 -3.65 -12.07 -2.88
C ARG A 81 -2.19 -12.52 -3.03
N LEU A 82 -1.95 -13.83 -2.96
CA LEU A 82 -0.63 -14.46 -3.16
C LEU A 82 -0.24 -14.55 -4.65
N ARG A 83 1.06 -14.41 -4.96
CA ARG A 83 1.59 -14.38 -6.33
C ARG A 83 2.89 -15.13 -6.46
N ARG A 84 3.12 -15.78 -7.61
CA ARG A 84 4.43 -16.30 -7.98
C ARG A 84 5.33 -15.16 -8.43
N ILE A 85 6.44 -14.97 -7.75
CA ILE A 85 7.46 -13.96 -8.05
C ILE A 85 8.71 -14.70 -8.52
N VAL A 86 9.36 -14.18 -9.57
CA VAL A 86 10.70 -14.59 -9.99
C VAL A 86 11.67 -13.50 -9.54
N CYS A 87 12.69 -13.84 -8.76
CA CYS A 87 13.73 -12.93 -8.35
C CYS A 87 15.01 -13.24 -9.13
N ALA A 88 15.37 -12.37 -10.06
CA ALA A 88 16.69 -12.38 -10.69
C ALA A 88 17.69 -11.69 -9.75
N ILE A 89 18.80 -12.35 -9.50
CA ILE A 89 19.83 -11.88 -8.57
C ILE A 89 21.10 -11.61 -9.36
N TYR A 90 21.53 -10.36 -9.36
CA TYR A 90 22.75 -9.90 -10.01
C TYR A 90 23.80 -9.58 -8.95
N ASP A 91 25.05 -9.93 -9.21
CA ASP A 91 26.15 -9.66 -8.28
C ASP A 91 27.14 -8.68 -8.92
N HIS A 92 26.99 -7.40 -8.58
CA HIS A 92 27.81 -6.32 -9.11
C HIS A 92 29.14 -6.28 -8.35
N PHE A 93 30.01 -7.26 -8.61
CA PHE A 93 31.28 -7.46 -7.89
C PHE A 93 32.16 -6.19 -7.84
N ALA A 94 32.17 -5.41 -8.92
CA ALA A 94 32.95 -4.17 -9.00
C ALA A 94 32.41 -3.07 -8.07
N GLN A 95 31.12 -3.12 -7.71
CA GLN A 95 30.42 -2.14 -6.89
C GLN A 95 30.22 -2.62 -5.45
N GLY A 96 30.47 -3.92 -5.18
CA GLY A 96 30.28 -4.52 -3.85
C GLY A 96 28.80 -4.60 -3.47
N GLU A 97 27.93 -4.75 -4.45
CA GLU A 97 26.47 -4.69 -4.31
C GLU A 97 25.82 -5.90 -4.98
N THR A 98 24.72 -6.35 -4.40
CA THR A 98 23.87 -7.39 -4.98
C THR A 98 22.52 -6.76 -5.31
N GLU A 99 22.04 -6.99 -6.53
CA GLU A 99 20.73 -6.53 -6.99
C GLU A 99 19.72 -7.67 -7.02
N PHE A 100 18.54 -7.44 -6.46
CA PHE A 100 17.39 -8.33 -6.45
C PHE A 100 16.31 -7.71 -7.34
N ALA A 101 16.24 -8.14 -8.60
CA ALA A 101 15.17 -7.75 -9.52
C ALA A 101 14.00 -8.72 -9.39
N LEU A 102 12.88 -8.24 -8.87
CA LEU A 102 11.62 -8.96 -8.74
C LEU A 102 10.84 -8.83 -10.03
N LEU A 103 10.40 -9.96 -10.58
CA LEU A 103 9.73 -10.06 -11.86
C LEU A 103 8.45 -10.88 -11.71
N GLU A 104 7.39 -10.45 -12.38
CA GLU A 104 6.26 -11.31 -12.68
C GLU A 104 6.56 -11.96 -14.03
N ALA A 105 6.93 -13.24 -13.99
CA ALA A 105 7.33 -13.98 -15.18
C ALA A 105 6.73 -15.39 -15.22
N ARG A 106 6.48 -15.86 -16.44
CA ARG A 106 6.12 -17.23 -16.77
C ARG A 106 7.35 -17.97 -17.31
N PRO A 107 7.39 -19.31 -17.17
CA PRO A 107 8.45 -20.16 -17.74
C PRO A 107 8.78 -19.88 -19.22
N SER A 108 7.77 -19.52 -20.01
CA SER A 108 7.87 -19.30 -21.45
C SER A 108 8.23 -17.86 -21.84
N GLU A 109 8.34 -16.95 -20.89
CA GLU A 109 8.70 -15.55 -21.15
C GLU A 109 10.23 -15.40 -21.29
N THR A 110 10.64 -14.23 -21.76
CA THR A 110 12.02 -13.79 -22.00
C THR A 110 12.28 -12.53 -21.19
N TRP A 111 13.54 -12.10 -21.02
CA TRP A 111 13.83 -10.86 -20.28
C TRP A 111 13.08 -9.64 -20.85
N MET A 112 12.83 -9.62 -22.17
CA MET A 112 12.09 -8.55 -22.85
C MET A 112 10.56 -8.60 -22.61
N THR A 113 10.03 -9.76 -22.24
CA THR A 113 8.57 -9.99 -22.11
C THR A 113 8.14 -10.22 -20.67
N ALA A 114 9.07 -10.58 -19.79
CA ALA A 114 8.85 -10.59 -18.36
C ALA A 114 8.71 -9.18 -17.83
N ARG A 115 7.90 -9.07 -16.78
CA ARG A 115 7.53 -7.78 -16.23
C ARG A 115 8.29 -7.50 -14.96
N ALA A 116 9.03 -6.41 -14.94
CA ALA A 116 9.65 -5.92 -13.72
C ALA A 116 8.58 -5.47 -12.71
N LEU A 117 8.71 -5.99 -11.48
CA LEU A 117 7.95 -5.58 -10.32
C LEU A 117 8.73 -4.54 -9.54
N ASP A 118 9.97 -4.82 -9.13
CA ASP A 118 10.80 -3.87 -8.39
C ASP A 118 12.24 -4.37 -8.39
N THR A 119 13.18 -3.51 -8.02
CA THR A 119 14.59 -3.84 -7.92
C THR A 119 15.17 -3.30 -6.62
N PHE A 120 15.89 -4.15 -5.89
CA PHE A 120 16.54 -3.77 -4.64
C PHE A 120 18.04 -3.98 -4.75
N GLN A 121 18.81 -2.93 -4.49
CA GLN A 121 20.26 -2.99 -4.49
C GLN A 121 20.71 -2.96 -3.04
N ILE A 122 21.34 -4.04 -2.61
CA ILE A 122 21.78 -4.20 -1.23
C ILE A 122 23.28 -4.39 -1.18
N ASN A 123 23.82 -4.15 0.01
CA ASN A 123 25.23 -4.24 0.28
C ASN A 123 25.63 -5.71 0.21
N ALA A 124 26.79 -6.02 -0.38
CA ALA A 124 27.29 -7.39 -0.33
C ALA A 124 27.46 -7.91 1.13
N SER A 125 27.63 -7.01 2.11
CA SER A 125 27.68 -7.39 3.53
C SER A 125 26.33 -7.81 4.12
N ASP A 126 25.22 -7.28 3.59
CA ASP A 126 23.86 -7.53 4.08
C ASP A 126 23.13 -8.61 3.27
N ASP A 127 23.65 -8.87 2.07
CA ASP A 127 23.17 -9.85 1.12
C ASP A 127 22.75 -11.20 1.73
N LYS A 128 23.66 -11.83 2.48
CA LYS A 128 23.39 -13.14 3.09
C LYS A 128 22.18 -13.12 4.02
N LYS A 129 21.94 -12.01 4.74
CA LYS A 129 20.79 -11.88 5.65
C LYS A 129 19.51 -11.64 4.88
N ALA A 130 19.52 -10.73 3.91
CA ALA A 130 18.38 -10.44 3.06
C ALA A 130 17.90 -11.70 2.32
N ARG A 131 18.83 -12.49 1.76
CA ARG A 131 18.51 -13.78 1.15
C ARG A 131 17.90 -14.76 2.13
N ALA A 132 18.46 -14.90 3.33
CA ALA A 132 17.94 -15.85 4.31
C ALA A 132 16.48 -15.53 4.71
N GLU A 133 16.11 -14.25 4.76
CA GLU A 133 14.72 -13.84 4.99
C GLU A 133 13.82 -14.10 3.79
N LEU A 134 14.30 -13.90 2.56
CA LEU A 134 13.56 -14.25 1.35
C LEU A 134 13.39 -15.77 1.17
N GLU A 135 14.42 -16.55 1.48
CA GLU A 135 14.42 -18.02 1.44
C GLU A 135 13.40 -18.62 2.43
N ALA A 136 12.97 -17.86 3.43
CA ALA A 136 11.92 -18.25 4.36
C ALA A 136 10.51 -18.09 3.78
N LEU A 137 10.35 -17.41 2.63
CA LEU A 137 9.07 -17.29 1.94
C LEU A 137 8.65 -18.63 1.32
N GLU A 138 7.34 -18.85 1.25
CA GLU A 138 6.80 -20.13 0.79
C GLU A 138 7.17 -20.41 -0.68
N GLY A 139 7.63 -21.64 -0.94
CA GLY A 139 7.91 -22.11 -2.29
C GLY A 139 9.20 -21.55 -2.91
N TRP A 140 10.13 -21.06 -2.10
CA TRP A 140 11.46 -20.64 -2.57
C TRP A 140 12.21 -21.79 -3.26
N GLU A 141 12.57 -21.59 -4.52
CA GLU A 141 13.35 -22.53 -5.33
C GLU A 141 14.35 -21.77 -6.21
N TYR A 142 15.63 -22.16 -6.13
CA TYR A 142 16.68 -21.63 -7.00
C TYR A 142 16.71 -22.34 -8.35
N ASP A 143 16.88 -21.56 -9.41
CA ASP A 143 17.06 -22.01 -10.79
C ASP A 143 16.11 -23.16 -11.20
N PRO A 144 14.78 -23.00 -11.00
CA PRO A 144 13.83 -24.06 -11.31
C PRO A 144 13.92 -24.43 -12.80
N PRO A 145 13.94 -25.72 -13.17
CA PRO A 145 14.12 -26.16 -14.55
C PRO A 145 13.11 -25.55 -15.54
N ALA A 146 11.89 -25.27 -15.06
CA ALA A 146 10.86 -24.64 -15.88
C ALA A 146 11.26 -23.25 -16.40
N PHE A 147 12.06 -22.49 -15.65
CA PHE A 147 12.48 -21.14 -16.02
C PHE A 147 13.87 -21.10 -16.68
N GLN A 148 14.44 -22.24 -17.07
CA GLN A 148 15.79 -22.27 -17.66
C GLN A 148 15.90 -21.40 -18.93
N ALA A 149 14.89 -21.43 -19.80
CA ALA A 149 14.87 -20.59 -21.00
C ALA A 149 14.82 -19.08 -20.66
N PHE A 150 14.08 -18.73 -19.60
CA PHE A 150 14.00 -17.36 -19.10
C PHE A 150 15.32 -16.89 -18.47
N ALA A 151 15.95 -17.75 -17.66
CA ALA A 151 17.27 -17.48 -17.07
C ALA A 151 18.34 -17.23 -18.14
N ILE A 152 18.38 -18.08 -19.18
CA ILE A 152 19.29 -17.88 -20.33
C ILE A 152 19.00 -16.54 -21.00
N SER A 153 17.72 -16.21 -21.18
CA SER A 153 17.33 -14.93 -21.75
C SER A 153 17.86 -13.75 -20.93
N LEU A 154 17.71 -13.75 -19.60
CA LEU A 154 18.28 -12.72 -18.73
C LEU A 154 19.81 -12.65 -18.83
N GLN A 155 20.48 -13.80 -18.89
CA GLN A 155 21.94 -13.87 -19.00
C GLN A 155 22.46 -13.33 -20.34
N ASP A 156 21.71 -13.50 -21.43
CA ASP A 156 22.04 -12.91 -22.73
C ASP A 156 21.94 -11.38 -22.72
N SER A 157 21.17 -10.81 -21.78
CA SER A 157 21.02 -9.36 -21.63
C SER A 157 22.04 -8.72 -20.67
N ASP A 158 22.53 -9.49 -19.69
CA ASP A 158 23.43 -9.02 -18.64
C ASP A 158 24.26 -10.18 -18.08
N ASP A 159 25.59 -10.05 -18.17
CA ASP A 159 26.54 -11.08 -17.73
C ASP A 159 26.79 -11.08 -16.21
N GLU A 160 26.30 -10.07 -15.48
CA GLU A 160 26.34 -9.98 -14.03
C GLU A 160 25.20 -10.76 -13.34
N LEU A 161 24.30 -11.37 -14.13
CA LEU A 161 23.27 -12.27 -13.61
C LEU A 161 23.92 -13.46 -12.91
N TRP A 162 23.68 -13.59 -11.61
CA TRP A 162 24.16 -14.73 -10.85
C TRP A 162 23.20 -15.91 -10.92
N ARG A 163 21.94 -15.72 -10.49
CA ARG A 163 20.92 -16.78 -10.40
C ARG A 163 19.50 -16.23 -10.51
N ILE A 164 18.53 -17.11 -10.67
CA ILE A 164 17.13 -16.79 -10.43
C ILE A 164 16.57 -17.61 -9.26
N ALA A 165 15.61 -17.04 -8.55
CA ALA A 165 14.79 -17.76 -7.58
C ALA A 165 13.31 -17.56 -7.90
N VAL A 166 12.47 -18.51 -7.51
CA VAL A 166 11.01 -18.36 -7.58
C VAL A 166 10.39 -18.63 -6.22
N PHE A 167 9.32 -17.94 -5.88
CA PHE A 167 8.58 -18.15 -4.63
C PHE A 167 7.15 -17.64 -4.77
N THR A 168 6.27 -17.98 -3.83
CA THR A 168 4.90 -17.47 -3.76
C THR A 168 4.72 -16.61 -2.53
N SER A 169 4.41 -15.33 -2.71
CA SER A 169 4.28 -14.36 -1.60
C SER A 169 3.37 -13.19 -1.98
N GLN A 170 2.97 -12.39 -0.99
CA GLN A 170 2.54 -11.02 -1.24
C GLN A 170 3.77 -10.15 -1.53
N TYR A 171 3.59 -9.09 -2.30
CA TYR A 171 4.67 -8.15 -2.58
C TYR A 171 5.08 -7.37 -1.32
N GLU A 172 4.11 -7.05 -0.46
CA GLU A 172 4.32 -6.34 0.79
C GLU A 172 5.29 -7.09 1.73
N ASP A 173 5.24 -8.42 1.76
CA ASP A 173 6.16 -9.26 2.53
C ASP A 173 7.60 -9.14 2.00
N VAL A 174 7.76 -9.19 0.68
CA VAL A 174 9.08 -9.04 0.01
C VAL A 174 9.64 -7.63 0.23
N TYR A 175 8.79 -6.62 0.07
CA TYR A 175 9.16 -5.22 0.29
C TYR A 175 9.58 -4.98 1.74
N SER A 176 8.82 -5.51 2.70
CA SER A 176 9.13 -5.45 4.13
C SER A 176 10.53 -5.98 4.44
N ILE A 177 10.90 -7.12 3.84
CA ILE A 177 12.23 -7.73 3.99
C ILE A 177 13.31 -6.83 3.35
N LEU A 178 13.23 -6.62 2.05
CA LEU A 178 14.32 -6.02 1.27
C LEU A 178 14.52 -4.53 1.51
N SER A 179 13.45 -3.79 1.84
CA SER A 179 13.55 -2.36 2.15
C SER A 179 14.47 -2.06 3.34
N SER A 180 14.61 -3.01 4.28
CA SER A 180 15.48 -2.85 5.45
C SER A 180 16.98 -2.98 5.14
N TYR A 181 17.33 -3.59 3.99
CA TYR A 181 18.71 -3.94 3.60
C TYR A 181 19.25 -3.12 2.43
N GLN A 182 18.45 -2.22 1.85
CA GLN A 182 18.84 -1.38 0.71
C GLN A 182 20.12 -0.58 1.00
N HIS A 183 21.15 -0.80 0.19
CA HIS A 183 22.43 -0.09 0.28
C HIS A 183 22.43 1.21 -0.52
N LYS A 184 23.32 2.13 -0.13
CA LYS A 184 23.29 3.57 -0.44
C LYS A 184 22.00 4.24 0.05
N ARG A 185 22.06 4.68 1.31
CA ARG A 185 21.06 5.49 2.05
C ARG A 185 20.29 6.45 1.15
N ALA A 186 18.96 6.48 1.34
CA ALA A 186 18.04 7.53 0.92
C ALA A 186 18.44 8.14 -0.42
N LEU A 187 18.30 7.34 -1.48
CA LEU A 187 18.40 7.71 -2.89
C LEU A 187 19.09 9.08 -3.18
N LEU A 188 20.28 9.03 -3.76
CA LEU A 188 21.10 10.22 -4.02
C LEU A 188 20.39 11.26 -4.92
N PRO A 189 20.65 12.57 -4.72
CA PRO A 189 20.09 13.63 -5.54
C PRO A 189 20.41 13.41 -7.03
N GLY A 190 19.39 13.03 -7.79
CA GLY A 190 19.50 12.85 -9.24
C GLY A 190 18.68 11.69 -9.76
N LEU A 191 18.79 10.49 -9.18
CA LEU A 191 18.10 9.28 -9.63
C LEU A 191 18.10 8.26 -8.47
N HIS A 192 17.00 7.74 -7.93
CA HIS A 192 15.60 7.91 -8.28
C HIS A 192 14.80 6.60 -8.40
N ARG A 193 14.16 6.01 -7.36
CA ARG A 193 13.05 5.03 -7.59
C ARG A 193 11.97 5.60 -8.53
N ASP A 194 12.02 6.92 -8.72
CA ASP A 194 11.31 7.79 -9.65
C ASP A 194 11.68 7.69 -11.13
N ASP A 195 12.64 6.85 -11.55
CA ASP A 195 12.76 6.55 -12.99
C ASP A 195 11.57 5.71 -13.47
N ASP A 196 11.03 4.87 -12.58
CA ASP A 196 9.75 4.20 -12.80
C ASP A 196 8.67 4.85 -11.92
N ALA A 197 7.85 5.71 -12.53
CA ALA A 197 6.71 6.34 -11.88
C ALA A 197 5.78 5.34 -11.18
N LEU A 198 5.76 4.07 -11.60
CA LEU A 198 4.91 3.02 -11.06
C LEU A 198 5.47 2.46 -9.75
N ASN A 199 6.79 2.46 -9.56
CA ASN A 199 7.44 2.13 -8.28
C ASN A 199 7.11 3.17 -7.21
N VAL A 200 7.13 4.45 -7.60
CA VAL A 200 6.77 5.56 -6.72
C VAL A 200 5.31 5.50 -6.35
N LEU A 201 4.42 5.30 -7.32
CA LEU A 201 2.97 5.15 -7.08
C LEU A 201 2.66 4.01 -6.12
N SER A 202 3.34 2.86 -6.28
CA SER A 202 3.20 1.72 -5.38
C SER A 202 3.62 2.07 -3.96
N THR A 203 4.79 2.72 -3.81
CA THR A 203 5.32 3.13 -2.49
C THR A 203 4.40 4.13 -1.79
N LEU A 204 3.95 5.18 -2.49
CA LEU A 204 3.02 6.17 -1.97
C LEU A 204 1.67 5.53 -1.58
N SER A 205 1.20 4.59 -2.39
CA SER A 205 -0.04 3.84 -2.10
C SER A 205 0.11 2.98 -0.85
N MET A 206 1.26 2.32 -0.65
CA MET A 206 1.52 1.52 0.56
C MET A 206 1.56 2.39 1.81
N VAL A 207 2.23 3.54 1.77
CA VAL A 207 2.25 4.50 2.90
C VAL A 207 0.84 4.98 3.23
N GLN A 208 0.05 5.32 2.20
CA GLN A 208 -1.33 5.77 2.37
C GLN A 208 -2.24 4.65 2.92
N ALA A 209 -2.15 3.43 2.38
CA ALA A 209 -2.90 2.27 2.85
C ALA A 209 -2.56 1.93 4.30
N ARG A 210 -1.27 1.87 4.65
CA ARG A 210 -0.79 1.62 6.01
C ARG A 210 -1.27 2.70 6.99
N THR A 211 -1.22 3.96 6.58
CA THR A 211 -1.73 5.08 7.37
C THR A 211 -3.21 4.89 7.68
N LEU A 212 -4.01 4.57 6.66
CA LEU A 212 -5.45 4.36 6.82
C LEU A 212 -5.76 3.11 7.66
N ALA A 213 -5.05 2.00 7.44
CA ALA A 213 -5.20 0.77 8.21
C ALA A 213 -4.90 0.96 9.71
N ASN A 214 -3.96 1.84 10.05
CA ASN A 214 -3.62 2.21 11.43
C ASN A 214 -4.54 3.30 12.02
N GLY A 215 -5.71 3.56 11.41
CA GLY A 215 -6.67 4.55 11.90
C GLY A 215 -6.35 6.00 11.51
N GLY A 216 -5.32 6.23 10.71
CA GLY A 216 -4.98 7.53 10.15
C GLY A 216 -5.97 8.01 9.09
N GLN A 217 -5.75 9.23 8.60
CA GLN A 217 -6.58 9.84 7.55
C GLN A 217 -5.89 9.79 6.19
N LEU A 218 -6.68 10.04 5.14
CA LEU A 218 -6.15 10.30 3.81
C LEU A 218 -5.22 11.50 3.90
N MET A 219 -3.93 11.29 3.63
CA MET A 219 -2.95 12.35 3.69
C MET A 219 -3.17 13.27 2.49
N LYS A 220 -2.88 14.57 2.64
CA LYS A 220 -2.76 15.43 1.45
C LYS A 220 -1.52 15.00 0.68
N ALA A 221 -1.46 15.27 -0.63
CA ALA A 221 -0.30 14.89 -1.43
C ALA A 221 1.03 15.43 -0.85
N SER A 222 1.04 16.67 -0.35
CA SER A 222 2.20 17.25 0.35
C SER A 222 2.60 16.48 1.60
N ASP A 223 1.63 15.98 2.35
CA ASP A 223 1.83 15.32 3.65
C ASP A 223 2.19 13.85 3.45
N LEU A 224 1.60 13.20 2.44
CA LEU A 224 1.95 11.86 1.98
C LEU A 224 3.39 11.84 1.49
N LEU A 225 3.80 12.86 0.73
CA LEU A 225 5.18 13.03 0.33
C LEU A 225 6.09 13.28 1.52
N ALA A 226 5.73 14.19 2.42
CA ALA A 226 6.54 14.48 3.60
C ALA A 226 6.70 13.22 4.49
N ALA A 227 5.64 12.44 4.70
CA ALA A 227 5.68 11.18 5.43
C ALA A 227 6.58 10.16 4.73
N SER A 228 6.40 9.97 3.42
CA SER A 228 7.20 9.05 2.62
C SER A 228 8.68 9.46 2.55
N ILE A 229 8.98 10.76 2.55
CA ILE A 229 10.34 11.32 2.63
C ILE A 229 10.94 11.11 4.02
N ASN A 230 10.16 11.34 5.09
CA ASN A 230 10.61 11.17 6.47
C ASN A 230 10.93 9.71 6.80
N GLU A 231 10.20 8.78 6.18
CA GLU A 231 10.46 7.33 6.25
C GLU A 231 11.60 6.88 5.31
N GLY A 232 12.18 7.80 4.52
CA GLY A 232 13.27 7.51 3.59
C GLY A 232 12.84 6.70 2.36
N LEU A 233 11.54 6.65 2.07
CA LEU A 233 10.93 5.83 1.03
C LEU A 233 10.87 6.53 -0.34
N VAL A 234 10.82 7.86 -0.34
CA VAL A 234 10.67 8.71 -1.54
C VAL A 234 11.55 9.98 -1.40
N THR A 235 11.55 10.81 -2.43
CA THR A 235 12.58 11.73 -2.93
C THR A 235 12.08 13.16 -2.90
N ARG A 236 12.91 14.14 -3.28
CA ARG A 236 12.44 15.52 -3.53
C ARG A 236 12.40 15.88 -5.01
N ARG A 237 11.81 15.03 -5.86
CA ARG A 237 11.51 15.34 -7.26
C ARG A 237 10.26 16.20 -7.43
N PRO A 238 10.18 17.00 -8.52
CA PRO A 238 9.07 17.93 -8.75
C PRO A 238 7.77 17.27 -9.21
N ASP A 239 7.82 16.11 -9.86
CA ASP A 239 6.65 15.39 -10.38
C ASP A 239 5.99 14.44 -9.36
N LEU A 240 6.63 14.24 -8.21
CA LEU A 240 6.12 13.41 -7.12
C LEU A 240 4.78 13.88 -6.57
N ILE A 241 4.52 15.18 -6.62
CA ILE A 241 3.25 15.74 -6.14
C ILE A 241 2.08 15.25 -7.01
N SER A 242 2.30 15.12 -8.32
CA SER A 242 1.30 14.58 -9.24
C SER A 242 1.02 13.11 -8.96
N LEU A 243 2.06 12.31 -8.66
CA LEU A 243 1.89 10.89 -8.31
C LEU A 243 1.22 10.72 -6.93
N ALA A 244 1.58 11.55 -5.96
CA ALA A 244 0.91 11.59 -4.66
C ALA A 244 -0.56 12.03 -4.81
N ASP A 245 -0.85 13.01 -5.66
CA ASP A 245 -2.22 13.42 -5.98
C ASP A 245 -3.02 12.28 -6.60
N VAL A 246 -2.41 11.45 -7.47
CA VAL A 246 -3.07 10.25 -8.03
C VAL A 246 -3.46 9.28 -6.92
N VAL A 247 -2.55 9.00 -6.00
CA VAL A 247 -2.83 8.13 -4.84
C VAL A 247 -3.95 8.72 -4.00
N VAL A 248 -3.84 9.99 -3.61
CA VAL A 248 -4.86 10.67 -2.79
C VAL A 248 -6.22 10.69 -3.48
N ARG A 249 -6.29 11.00 -4.78
CA ARG A 249 -7.54 10.95 -5.55
C ARG A 249 -8.10 9.53 -5.65
N THR A 250 -7.24 8.52 -5.83
CA THR A 250 -7.66 7.12 -5.95
C THR A 250 -8.28 6.63 -4.66
N PHE A 251 -7.61 6.82 -3.52
CA PHE A 251 -8.15 6.47 -2.22
C PHE A 251 -9.35 7.35 -1.83
N GLY A 252 -9.38 8.62 -2.25
CA GLY A 252 -10.50 9.54 -2.01
C GLY A 252 -11.78 9.20 -2.78
N LYS A 253 -11.71 8.33 -3.78
CA LYS A 253 -12.89 7.76 -4.47
C LYS A 253 -13.50 6.56 -3.72
N LEU A 254 -12.77 6.01 -2.75
CA LEU A 254 -13.21 4.83 -2.00
C LEU A 254 -14.04 5.21 -0.80
N ALA A 255 -14.96 4.33 -0.43
CA ALA A 255 -15.58 4.42 0.88
C ALA A 255 -14.51 4.19 1.98
N PRO A 256 -14.56 4.91 3.12
CA PRO A 256 -13.52 4.85 4.15
C PRO A 256 -13.21 3.43 4.66
N GLU A 257 -14.21 2.58 4.81
CA GLU A 257 -14.08 1.17 5.20
C GLU A 257 -13.28 0.37 4.16
N VAL A 258 -13.53 0.61 2.87
CA VAL A 258 -12.75 0.02 1.78
C VAL A 258 -11.34 0.58 1.81
N ALA A 259 -11.18 1.91 1.92
CA ALA A 259 -9.89 2.60 1.93
C ALA A 259 -8.94 2.12 3.05
N ARG A 260 -9.49 1.77 4.22
CA ARG A 260 -8.74 1.21 5.36
C ARG A 260 -8.33 -0.25 5.19
N ALA A 261 -9.07 -0.99 4.36
CA ALA A 261 -8.79 -2.38 4.02
C ALA A 261 -8.01 -2.53 2.70
N VAL A 262 -7.63 -1.41 2.06
CA VAL A 262 -6.94 -1.45 0.77
C VAL A 262 -5.60 -2.16 0.89
N ARG A 263 -5.39 -3.13 0.01
CA ARG A 263 -4.09 -3.75 -0.25
C ARG A 263 -3.48 -3.20 -1.51
N VAL A 264 -2.16 -3.09 -1.56
CA VAL A 264 -1.48 -2.45 -2.69
C VAL A 264 -0.72 -3.51 -3.46
N ASP A 265 -1.13 -3.72 -4.71
CA ASP A 265 -0.62 -4.79 -5.54
C ASP A 265 -0.24 -4.25 -6.92
N ARG A 266 0.65 -4.94 -7.65
CA ARG A 266 1.13 -4.51 -8.97
C ARG A 266 0.49 -5.35 -10.07
N ALA A 267 -0.18 -4.78 -11.08
CA ALA A 267 -0.91 -5.55 -12.12
C ALA A 267 -0.33 -5.40 -13.53
N ASN A 268 -0.10 -6.51 -14.25
CA ASN A 268 0.38 -6.40 -15.64
C ASN A 268 -0.72 -5.85 -16.51
N THR A 269 -0.41 -5.35 -17.72
CA THR A 269 -1.41 -4.74 -18.61
C THR A 269 -2.65 -5.62 -18.75
N ARG A 270 -2.48 -6.94 -18.93
CA ARG A 270 -3.59 -7.89 -19.01
C ARG A 270 -4.41 -7.97 -17.72
N VAL A 271 -3.78 -8.06 -16.55
CA VAL A 271 -4.48 -8.10 -15.25
C VAL A 271 -5.17 -6.77 -14.98
N PHE A 272 -4.49 -5.66 -15.25
CA PHE A 272 -5.02 -4.31 -15.10
C PHE A 272 -6.26 -4.10 -15.97
N GLU A 273 -6.20 -4.43 -17.26
CA GLU A 273 -7.34 -4.37 -18.18
C GLU A 273 -8.47 -5.31 -17.75
N SER A 274 -8.13 -6.52 -17.29
CA SER A 274 -9.12 -7.47 -16.77
C SER A 274 -9.86 -6.89 -15.58
N GLU A 275 -9.16 -6.32 -14.59
CA GLU A 275 -9.76 -5.71 -13.40
C GLU A 275 -10.50 -4.40 -13.73
N GLN A 276 -10.02 -3.64 -14.72
CA GLN A 276 -10.69 -2.44 -15.22
C GLN A 276 -12.09 -2.76 -15.78
N ASN A 277 -12.26 -3.94 -16.39
CA ASN A 277 -13.55 -4.40 -16.92
C ASN A 277 -14.49 -4.94 -15.82
N ARG A 278 -14.03 -5.09 -14.58
CA ARG A 278 -14.82 -5.60 -13.44
C ARG A 278 -15.49 -4.48 -12.61
N SER A 279 -15.66 -3.29 -13.19
CA SER A 279 -16.24 -2.12 -12.52
C SER A 279 -15.49 -1.71 -11.24
N PRO A 280 -14.24 -1.23 -11.37
CA PRO A 280 -13.42 -0.85 -10.23
C PRO A 280 -14.07 0.28 -9.41
N LEU A 281 -13.86 0.25 -8.09
CA LEU A 281 -14.36 1.25 -7.14
C LEU A 281 -13.70 2.62 -7.36
N ALA A 282 -12.46 2.60 -7.80
CA ALA A 282 -11.71 3.77 -8.23
C ALA A 282 -10.79 3.37 -9.38
N ALA A 283 -10.60 4.26 -10.35
CA ALA A 283 -9.58 4.07 -11.37
C ALA A 283 -9.00 5.42 -11.80
N ASP A 284 -7.72 5.39 -12.13
CA ASP A 284 -6.97 6.40 -12.84
C ASP A 284 -6.13 5.68 -13.93
N PRO A 285 -6.75 5.32 -15.08
CA PRO A 285 -6.11 4.52 -16.13
C PRO A 285 -4.91 5.21 -16.80
N GLU A 286 -4.87 6.54 -16.76
CA GLU A 286 -3.76 7.35 -17.27
C GLU A 286 -2.47 7.05 -16.50
N PHE A 287 -2.58 6.99 -15.17
CA PHE A 287 -1.47 6.63 -14.28
C PHE A 287 -1.39 5.13 -13.98
N GLY A 288 -2.25 4.33 -14.62
CA GLY A 288 -2.28 2.89 -14.44
C GLY A 288 -2.64 2.47 -13.01
N VAL A 289 -3.54 3.18 -12.33
CA VAL A 289 -3.98 2.79 -10.98
C VAL A 289 -5.47 2.44 -10.99
N LEU A 290 -5.88 1.39 -10.30
CA LEU A 290 -7.30 1.12 -10.03
C LEU A 290 -7.48 0.37 -8.71
N VAL A 291 -8.68 0.40 -8.16
CA VAL A 291 -9.07 -0.34 -6.96
C VAL A 291 -10.20 -1.26 -7.33
N SER A 292 -9.97 -2.56 -7.20
CA SER A 292 -10.97 -3.59 -7.47
C SER A 292 -12.14 -3.53 -6.48
N PRO A 293 -13.29 -4.15 -6.81
CA PRO A 293 -14.41 -4.34 -5.87
C PRO A 293 -13.99 -5.04 -4.57
N GLU A 294 -12.95 -5.87 -4.62
CA GLU A 294 -12.37 -6.57 -3.48
C GLU A 294 -11.37 -5.75 -2.68
N GLY A 295 -11.26 -4.43 -2.92
CA GLY A 295 -10.38 -3.55 -2.14
C GLY A 295 -8.89 -3.73 -2.42
N VAL A 296 -8.51 -4.32 -3.56
CA VAL A 296 -7.10 -4.35 -3.98
C VAL A 296 -6.83 -3.19 -4.92
N LEU A 297 -5.91 -2.29 -4.52
CA LEU A 297 -5.36 -1.24 -5.36
C LEU A 297 -4.25 -1.82 -6.24
N PHE A 298 -4.52 -1.90 -7.53
CA PHE A 298 -3.58 -2.30 -8.56
C PHE A 298 -2.84 -1.10 -9.13
N VAL A 299 -1.51 -1.15 -9.10
CA VAL A 299 -0.62 -0.26 -9.87
C VAL A 299 -0.09 -1.03 -11.08
N ARG A 300 -0.38 -0.57 -12.29
CA ARG A 300 0.10 -1.16 -13.53
C ARG A 300 1.63 -1.09 -13.55
N THR A 301 2.33 -2.10 -14.05
CA THR A 301 3.77 -2.00 -14.34
C THR A 301 4.04 -2.51 -15.74
N GLY A 302 5.01 -1.89 -16.41
CA GLY A 302 5.28 -2.13 -17.83
C GLY A 302 4.21 -1.54 -18.76
N ASN A 303 4.64 -1.15 -19.96
CA ASN A 303 3.80 -1.11 -21.15
C ASN A 303 4.00 -2.41 -21.91
#